data_AF-A0A7V8IQE4-F1
#
_entry.id   AF-A0A7V8IQE4-F1
#
_cell.length_a   1.000
_cell.length_b   1.000
_cell.length_c   1.000
_cell.angle_alpha   90.00
_cell.angle_beta   90.00
_cell.angle_gamma   90.00
#
_symmetry.space_group_name_H-M   'P 1'
#
loop_
_entity.id
_entity.type
_entity.pdbx_description
1 polymer ?
#
loop_
_entity_poly.entity_id
_entity_poly.type
_entity_poly.pdbx_seq_one_letter_code
_entity_poly.pdbx_strand_id
1 'polypeptide(L)'
;MYKKIQLFFAFFSTLISLVIIQPANAQDIFSNPFMTSEAIIASRTDTQNARTKVVYEVTTETERGTEIQERVFFLSTDWAAVRSEESTRLFDFRLNRLFQLDGAANKFLSSNLVAEPMFRVLERQNRNYLNTLLTNAGPHMKLDFCDVDAELGVYVGEQNQAPAIRFAKRAGTTRFFCGNNEMGSFVTDERTTAVPSFWPALAQSLNIHPRMISEMKATNQYPSSLETRFKRVGTAFVKTKFRLKSIEIVSEPYPLNARFVNATATYLDSFTRATFSQTANSAIVGEIEGKARTWEQWNQFIEAEIQRSGRAEAALNVFVGYAMYPERVAPCFAGQMSPSCGLLKELHVLKTQSASLGALVALVNAKTKQTKLRAIDSVALAAAEPNFPHPVLGASLSLLLEEGDDEIIAYARSKGVYVNPRETQMNSIAAYPYTPSYWVDLADGYLAGYHINEAMLLIEIAASLPVNGSRSGYEALDQKRALTRRIKADFPQFFLN
;
A
#
# COMPACT_ATOMS: atom_id res chain seq x y z
N MET A 1 -18.05 7.41 1.89
CA MET A 1 -19.06 6.39 2.24
C MET A 1 -18.68 5.02 1.65
N TYR A 2 -17.45 4.55 1.90
CA TYR A 2 -16.84 3.33 1.31
C TYR A 2 -16.72 2.15 2.30
N LYS A 3 -17.50 2.15 3.40
CA LYS A 3 -17.43 1.13 4.47
C LYS A 3 -18.67 0.23 4.54
N LYS A 4 -19.11 -0.27 3.38
CA LYS A 4 -20.02 -1.42 3.34
C LYS A 4 -19.46 -2.41 2.34
N ILE A 5 -18.55 -3.26 2.79
CA ILE A 5 -18.39 -4.68 2.43
C ILE A 5 -17.11 -5.17 3.15
N GLN A 6 -17.32 -6.08 4.10
CA GLN A 6 -16.35 -7.06 4.64
C GLN A 6 -15.19 -6.56 5.53
N LEU A 7 -15.47 -6.23 6.79
CA LEU A 7 -14.39 -6.20 7.80
C LEU A 7 -14.69 -6.93 9.13
N PHE A 8 -15.78 -7.69 9.30
CA PHE A 8 -16.08 -8.26 10.63
C PHE A 8 -16.87 -9.58 10.69
N PHE A 9 -16.84 -10.43 9.66
CA PHE A 9 -17.60 -11.70 9.67
C PHE A 9 -16.89 -12.93 9.08
N ALA A 10 -15.56 -13.00 9.10
CA ALA A 10 -14.83 -14.23 8.76
C ALA A 10 -14.75 -15.25 9.91
N PHE A 11 -15.54 -15.10 10.98
CA PHE A 11 -15.57 -16.06 12.10
C PHE A 11 -16.70 -17.10 12.01
N PHE A 12 -17.55 -17.10 10.97
CA PHE A 12 -18.71 -18.03 10.92
C PHE A 12 -19.14 -18.58 9.54
N SER A 13 -18.29 -18.56 8.50
CA SER A 13 -18.64 -19.19 7.20
C SER A 13 -17.55 -20.17 6.75
N THR A 14 -17.66 -21.41 7.23
CA THR A 14 -16.83 -22.55 6.87
C THR A 14 -17.25 -23.16 5.53
N LEU A 15 -16.26 -23.71 4.81
CA LEU A 15 -16.32 -24.56 3.63
C LEU A 15 -16.83 -23.91 2.32
N ILE A 16 -15.93 -23.67 1.35
CA ILE A 16 -15.84 -24.43 0.08
C ILE A 16 -14.39 -24.34 -0.46
N SER A 17 -13.78 -25.52 -0.60
CA SER A 17 -12.66 -25.95 -1.47
C SER A 17 -11.77 -24.90 -2.16
N LEU A 18 -10.47 -24.90 -1.82
CA LEU A 18 -9.42 -24.47 -2.75
C LEU A 18 -8.18 -25.35 -2.62
N VAL A 19 -7.86 -25.96 -3.75
CA VAL A 19 -6.71 -26.81 -4.03
C VAL A 19 -5.43 -26.15 -3.54
N ILE A 20 -4.71 -26.84 -2.67
CA ILE A 20 -3.37 -26.46 -2.21
C ILE A 20 -2.41 -26.75 -3.37
N ILE A 21 -2.17 -25.74 -4.21
CA ILE A 21 -0.91 -25.65 -4.95
C ILE A 21 0.01 -24.88 -4.01
N GLN A 22 0.96 -25.55 -3.36
CA GLN A 22 2.07 -24.86 -2.71
C GLN A 22 2.95 -24.26 -3.82
N PRO A 23 3.11 -22.93 -3.93
CA PRO A 23 4.13 -22.40 -4.81
C PRO A 23 5.48 -22.60 -4.14
N ALA A 24 6.37 -23.30 -4.82
CA ALA A 24 7.80 -23.28 -4.54
C ALA A 24 8.27 -21.81 -4.47
N ASN A 25 8.80 -21.40 -3.31
CA ASN A 25 9.47 -20.12 -3.06
C ASN A 25 8.85 -18.91 -3.78
N ALA A 26 7.57 -18.62 -3.56
CA ALA A 26 7.05 -17.30 -3.88
C ALA A 26 7.83 -16.29 -3.02
N GLN A 27 8.72 -15.50 -3.63
CA GLN A 27 9.30 -14.33 -2.97
C GLN A 27 8.14 -13.54 -2.34
N ASP A 28 8.23 -13.27 -1.04
CA ASP A 28 7.20 -12.52 -0.35
C ASP A 28 7.04 -11.17 -1.06
N ILE A 29 5.78 -10.81 -1.33
CA ILE A 29 5.42 -9.62 -2.10
C ILE A 29 5.76 -8.35 -1.32
N PHE A 30 5.87 -8.50 0.01
CA PHE A 30 6.34 -7.52 0.96
C PHE A 30 7.71 -7.91 1.46
N SER A 31 8.62 -6.94 1.54
CA SER A 31 9.96 -7.12 2.09
C SER A 31 10.23 -6.06 3.15
N ASN A 32 11.27 -6.28 3.96
CA ASN A 32 11.64 -5.33 5.01
C ASN A 32 11.99 -3.96 4.39
N PRO A 33 11.21 -2.90 4.69
CA PRO A 33 11.42 -1.60 4.08
C PRO A 33 12.71 -0.89 4.53
N PHE A 34 13.31 -1.36 5.63
CA PHE A 34 14.52 -0.79 6.23
C PHE A 34 15.81 -1.53 5.86
N MET A 35 15.77 -2.43 4.87
CA MET A 35 16.97 -3.12 4.39
C MET A 35 18.08 -2.12 4.01
N THR A 36 19.32 -2.43 4.43
CA THR A 36 20.49 -1.64 4.02
C THR A 36 20.80 -1.87 2.54
N SER A 37 21.60 -1.00 1.95
CA SER A 37 22.05 -1.16 0.56
C SER A 37 22.82 -2.48 0.38
N GLU A 38 23.63 -2.90 1.34
CA GLU A 38 24.33 -4.20 1.31
C GLU A 38 23.36 -5.38 1.34
N ALA A 39 22.34 -5.34 2.20
CA ALA A 39 21.32 -6.39 2.26
C ALA A 39 20.52 -6.48 0.95
N ILE A 40 20.19 -5.34 0.33
CA ILE A 40 19.54 -5.28 -0.98
C ILE A 40 20.44 -5.91 -2.04
N ILE A 41 21.71 -5.50 -2.12
CA ILE A 41 22.68 -6.03 -3.10
C ILE A 41 22.87 -7.54 -2.91
N ALA A 42 23.04 -8.01 -1.67
CA ALA A 42 23.17 -9.43 -1.36
C ALA A 42 21.92 -10.23 -1.77
N SER A 43 20.72 -9.68 -1.57
CA SER A 43 19.47 -10.36 -1.93
C SER A 43 19.27 -10.56 -3.45
N ARG A 44 19.98 -9.79 -4.28
CA ARG A 44 19.90 -9.92 -5.74
C ARG A 44 20.65 -11.13 -6.29
N THR A 45 21.61 -11.70 -5.55
CA THR A 45 22.52 -12.81 -5.96
C THR A 45 23.38 -12.57 -7.22
N ASP A 46 22.90 -11.77 -8.17
CA ASP A 46 23.59 -11.29 -9.38
C ASP A 46 23.14 -9.84 -9.66
N THR A 47 24.02 -8.88 -9.41
CA THR A 47 23.82 -7.49 -9.83
C THR A 47 24.33 -7.33 -11.25
N GLN A 48 23.62 -7.91 -12.22
CA GLN A 48 23.98 -7.72 -13.62
C GLN A 48 23.99 -6.23 -13.97
N ASN A 49 25.11 -5.80 -14.55
CA ASN A 49 25.24 -4.45 -15.09
C ASN A 49 24.11 -4.18 -16.10
N ALA A 50 23.65 -2.93 -16.17
CA ALA A 50 22.81 -2.51 -17.27
C ALA A 50 23.57 -2.72 -18.56
N ARG A 51 22.88 -3.33 -19.52
CA ARG A 51 23.41 -3.70 -20.83
C ARG A 51 23.06 -2.67 -21.88
N THR A 52 22.04 -1.85 -21.62
CA THR A 52 21.56 -0.86 -22.57
C THR A 52 21.27 0.46 -21.86
N LYS A 53 21.76 1.55 -22.44
CA LYS A 53 21.42 2.92 -22.08
C LYS A 53 20.60 3.51 -23.22
N VAL A 54 19.42 4.05 -22.90
CA VAL A 54 18.53 4.71 -23.86
C VAL A 54 18.32 6.14 -23.43
N VAL A 55 18.60 7.09 -24.31
CA VAL A 55 18.47 8.53 -24.03
C VAL A 55 17.34 9.09 -24.86
N TYR A 56 16.37 9.71 -24.19
CA TYR A 56 15.29 10.47 -24.81
C TYR A 56 15.42 11.95 -24.47
N GLU A 57 15.22 12.80 -25.47
CA GLU A 57 14.83 14.19 -25.25
C GLU A 57 13.32 14.23 -25.06
N VAL A 58 12.88 14.86 -23.99
CA VAL A 58 11.48 14.94 -23.58
C VAL A 58 11.05 16.39 -23.64
N THR A 59 10.08 16.68 -24.51
CA THR A 59 9.46 18.01 -24.60
C THR A 59 8.04 17.93 -24.05
N THR A 60 7.76 18.66 -22.97
CA THR A 60 6.42 18.77 -22.39
C THR A 60 5.85 20.16 -22.65
N GLU A 61 4.77 20.22 -23.43
CA GLU A 61 4.01 21.42 -23.71
C GLU A 61 2.80 21.46 -22.77
N THR A 62 2.69 22.54 -21.98
CA THR A 62 1.56 22.81 -21.06
C THR A 62 1.07 24.25 -21.24
N GLU A 63 -0.01 24.64 -20.55
CA GLU A 63 -0.45 26.04 -20.49
C GLU A 63 0.61 26.99 -19.92
N ARG A 64 1.53 26.49 -19.09
CA ARG A 64 2.58 27.29 -18.45
C ARG A 64 3.82 27.49 -19.33
N GLY A 65 3.89 26.81 -20.47
CA GLY A 65 5.02 26.87 -21.39
C GLY A 65 5.51 25.49 -21.83
N THR A 66 6.66 25.49 -22.49
CA THR A 66 7.35 24.30 -22.98
C THR A 66 8.59 24.03 -22.13
N GLU A 67 8.71 22.81 -21.64
CA GLU A 67 9.88 22.31 -20.92
C GLU A 67 10.59 21.26 -21.78
N ILE A 68 11.92 21.31 -21.83
CA ILE A 68 12.75 20.34 -22.54
C ILE A 68 13.75 19.78 -21.53
N GLN A 69 13.78 18.47 -21.39
CA GLN A 69 14.71 17.77 -20.48
C GLN A 69 15.19 16.46 -21.11
N GLU A 70 16.30 15.93 -20.64
CA GLU A 70 16.72 14.58 -21.00
C GLU A 70 16.22 13.55 -19.99
N ARG A 71 15.85 12.37 -20.50
CA ARG A 71 15.50 11.21 -19.69
C ARG A 71 16.34 10.01 -20.14
N VAL A 72 17.07 9.46 -19.18
CA VAL A 72 18.01 8.36 -19.44
C VAL A 72 17.51 7.09 -18.77
N PHE A 73 17.38 6.03 -19.53
CA PHE A 73 17.03 4.69 -19.07
C PHE A 73 18.27 3.80 -19.09
N PHE A 74 18.70 3.30 -17.94
CA PHE A 74 19.67 2.22 -17.82
C PHE A 74 18.90 0.92 -17.60
N LEU A 75 19.08 -0.04 -18.50
CA LEU A 75 18.23 -1.22 -18.60
C LEU A 75 19.07 -2.49 -18.42
N SER A 76 18.61 -3.33 -17.50
CA SER A 76 19.06 -4.72 -17.34
C SER A 76 17.89 -5.67 -17.59
N THR A 77 18.08 -6.98 -17.39
CA THR A 77 17.03 -7.97 -17.61
C THR A 77 15.91 -7.89 -16.57
N ASP A 78 16.26 -7.58 -15.32
CA ASP A 78 15.36 -7.63 -14.15
C ASP A 78 15.30 -6.34 -13.32
N TRP A 79 15.96 -5.27 -13.78
CA TRP A 79 15.86 -3.93 -13.20
C TRP A 79 16.02 -2.85 -14.27
N ALA A 80 15.55 -1.65 -13.96
CA ALA A 80 15.72 -0.45 -14.78
C ALA A 80 15.95 0.77 -13.89
N ALA A 81 16.86 1.66 -14.28
CA ALA A 81 17.03 2.96 -13.63
C ALA A 81 16.72 4.10 -14.60
N VAL A 82 15.87 5.01 -14.15
CA VAL A 82 15.43 6.17 -14.91
C VAL A 82 15.99 7.41 -14.23
N ARG A 83 16.87 8.12 -14.94
CA ARG A 83 17.46 9.39 -14.49
C ARG A 83 16.78 10.54 -15.22
N SER A 84 16.30 11.52 -14.47
CA SER A 84 15.95 12.86 -14.92
C SER A 84 16.87 13.87 -14.23
N GLU A 85 16.76 15.16 -14.57
CA GLU A 85 17.53 16.22 -13.93
C GLU A 85 17.33 16.26 -12.41
N GLU A 86 16.11 15.98 -11.96
CA GLU A 86 15.72 16.12 -10.55
C GLU A 86 15.83 14.83 -9.73
N SER A 87 15.84 13.65 -10.37
CA SER A 87 15.74 12.39 -9.63
C SER A 87 16.32 11.18 -10.37
N THR A 88 16.79 10.19 -9.60
CA THR A 88 17.06 8.85 -10.11
C THR A 88 16.12 7.86 -9.47
N ARG A 89 15.33 7.16 -10.28
CA ARG A 89 14.42 6.10 -9.85
C ARG A 89 14.92 4.75 -10.32
N LEU A 90 15.14 3.82 -9.41
CA LEU A 90 15.56 2.45 -9.68
C LEU A 90 14.41 1.49 -9.42
N PHE A 91 13.89 0.90 -10.49
CA PHE A 91 12.85 -0.12 -10.47
C PHE A 91 13.52 -1.49 -10.42
N ASP A 92 13.37 -2.19 -9.30
CA ASP A 92 13.86 -3.55 -9.11
C ASP A 92 12.67 -4.53 -9.15
N PHE A 93 12.49 -5.17 -10.31
CA PHE A 93 11.34 -6.04 -10.55
C PHE A 93 11.46 -7.36 -9.81
N ARG A 94 12.69 -7.84 -9.57
CA ARG A 94 12.96 -9.06 -8.81
C ARG A 94 12.67 -8.88 -7.33
N LEU A 95 12.97 -7.71 -6.76
CA LEU A 95 12.67 -7.41 -5.36
C LEU A 95 11.26 -6.83 -5.16
N ASN A 96 10.54 -6.53 -6.24
CA ASN A 96 9.26 -5.79 -6.20
C ASN A 96 9.41 -4.42 -5.49
N ARG A 97 10.54 -3.72 -5.73
CA ARG A 97 10.89 -2.46 -5.08
C ARG A 97 11.09 -1.32 -6.07
N LEU A 98 10.77 -0.12 -5.61
CA LEU A 98 11.20 1.14 -6.19
C LEU A 98 12.15 1.82 -5.21
N PHE A 99 13.32 2.22 -5.70
CA PHE A 99 14.25 3.06 -4.96
C PHE A 99 14.30 4.45 -5.58
N GLN A 100 14.10 5.49 -4.78
CA GLN A 100 14.39 6.87 -5.17
C GLN A 100 15.77 7.21 -4.61
N LEU A 101 16.74 7.45 -5.50
CA LEU A 101 18.14 7.67 -5.16
C LEU A 101 18.45 9.17 -5.14
N ASP A 102 19.02 9.62 -4.03
CA ASP A 102 19.67 10.93 -3.90
C ASP A 102 21.18 10.71 -3.88
N GLY A 103 21.80 10.87 -5.06
CA GLY A 103 23.24 10.71 -5.21
C GLY A 103 24.07 11.78 -4.51
N ALA A 104 23.49 12.97 -4.26
CA ALA A 104 24.20 14.05 -3.57
C ALA A 104 24.29 13.77 -2.06
N ALA A 105 23.20 13.29 -1.46
CA ALA A 105 23.16 12.92 -0.05
C ALA A 105 23.63 11.47 0.24
N ASN A 106 23.88 10.67 -0.80
CA ASN A 106 24.05 9.21 -0.71
C ASN A 106 22.91 8.56 0.08
N LYS A 107 21.66 8.94 -0.21
CA LYS A 107 20.47 8.42 0.47
C LYS A 107 19.52 7.79 -0.52
N PHE A 108 18.69 6.88 -0.04
CA PHE A 108 17.57 6.37 -0.83
C PHE A 108 16.32 6.20 -0.01
N LEU A 109 15.17 6.39 -0.66
CA LEU A 109 13.88 5.93 -0.17
C LEU A 109 13.52 4.63 -0.87
N SER A 110 12.91 3.71 -0.14
CA SER A 110 12.54 2.41 -0.66
C SER A 110 11.04 2.18 -0.45
N SER A 111 10.32 1.91 -1.54
CA SER A 111 8.88 1.67 -1.53
C SER A 111 8.50 0.43 -2.32
N ASN A 112 7.31 -0.10 -2.05
CA ASN A 112 6.76 -1.21 -2.81
C ASN A 112 6.47 -0.76 -4.26
N LEU A 113 6.87 -1.57 -5.24
CA LEU A 113 6.66 -1.25 -6.66
C LEU A 113 5.18 -1.14 -7.06
N VAL A 114 4.28 -1.73 -6.27
CA VAL A 114 2.83 -1.71 -6.51
C VAL A 114 2.15 -0.44 -6.00
N ALA A 115 2.80 0.35 -5.12
CA ALA A 115 2.17 1.53 -4.51
C ALA A 115 1.68 2.54 -5.55
N GLU A 116 2.51 2.88 -6.54
CA GLU A 116 2.17 3.84 -7.59
C GLU A 116 1.06 3.32 -8.54
N PRO A 117 1.13 2.09 -9.10
CA PRO A 117 0.00 1.50 -9.81
C PRO A 117 -1.30 1.46 -8.99
N MET A 118 -1.23 1.11 -7.71
CA MET A 118 -2.39 1.07 -6.82
C MET A 118 -3.02 2.46 -6.66
N PHE A 119 -2.21 3.50 -6.45
CA PHE A 119 -2.68 4.88 -6.42
C PHE A 119 -3.42 5.26 -7.70
N ARG A 120 -2.83 5.00 -8.87
CA ARG A 120 -3.44 5.29 -10.18
C ARG A 120 -4.79 4.61 -10.35
N VAL A 121 -4.91 3.35 -9.92
CA VAL A 121 -6.16 2.57 -9.98
C VAL A 121 -7.23 3.14 -9.07
N LEU A 122 -6.89 3.46 -7.81
CA LEU A 122 -7.83 4.05 -6.86
C LEU A 122 -8.31 5.42 -7.32
N GLU A 123 -7.39 6.27 -7.79
CA GLU A 123 -7.73 7.58 -8.35
C GLU A 123 -8.62 7.43 -9.60
N ARG A 124 -8.36 6.43 -10.44
CA ARG A 124 -9.21 6.15 -11.60
C ARG A 124 -10.63 5.75 -11.21
N GLN A 125 -10.78 4.92 -10.18
CA GLN A 125 -12.08 4.52 -9.62
C GLN A 125 -12.80 5.70 -8.96
N ASN A 126 -12.07 6.57 -8.27
CA ASN A 126 -12.59 7.79 -7.69
C ASN A 126 -13.18 8.73 -8.76
N ARG A 127 -12.42 8.97 -9.84
CA ARG A 127 -12.89 9.77 -10.98
C ARG A 127 -14.11 9.16 -11.67
N ASN A 128 -14.22 7.83 -11.74
CA ASN A 128 -15.43 7.15 -12.22
C ASN A 128 -16.65 7.46 -11.34
N TYR A 129 -16.48 7.36 -10.03
CA TYR A 129 -17.54 7.67 -9.07
C TYR A 129 -17.97 9.14 -9.17
N LEU A 130 -17.01 10.08 -9.17
CA LEU A 130 -17.27 11.50 -9.31
C LEU A 130 -17.97 11.83 -10.64
N ASN A 131 -17.54 11.22 -11.75
CA ASN A 131 -18.21 11.40 -13.03
C ASN A 131 -19.69 10.95 -12.99
N THR A 132 -19.99 9.87 -12.25
CA THR A 132 -21.38 9.39 -12.08
C THR A 132 -22.22 10.42 -11.33
N LEU A 133 -21.68 11.02 -10.27
CA LEU A 133 -22.36 12.10 -9.54
C LEU A 133 -22.53 13.36 -10.38
N LEU A 134 -21.49 13.77 -11.12
CA LEU A 134 -21.50 14.97 -11.95
C LEU A 134 -22.44 14.85 -13.15
N THR A 135 -22.50 13.67 -13.79
CA THR A 135 -23.43 13.43 -14.90
C THR A 135 -24.89 13.58 -14.46
N ASN A 136 -25.21 13.20 -13.23
CA ASN A 136 -26.54 13.41 -12.65
C ASN A 136 -26.83 14.89 -12.32
N ALA A 137 -25.80 15.71 -12.14
CA ALA A 137 -25.92 17.15 -11.86
C ALA A 137 -25.97 18.01 -13.15
N GLY A 138 -25.54 17.49 -14.30
CA GLY A 138 -25.71 18.14 -15.61
C GLY A 138 -24.75 17.66 -16.70
N PRO A 139 -25.09 17.82 -17.99
CA PRO A 139 -24.37 17.23 -19.12
C PRO A 139 -22.97 17.83 -19.39
N HIS A 140 -22.67 19.03 -18.89
CA HIS A 140 -21.41 19.74 -19.18
C HIS A 140 -20.24 19.35 -18.27
N MET A 141 -20.45 18.49 -17.28
CA MET A 141 -19.42 18.11 -16.28
C MET A 141 -18.87 16.70 -16.49
N LYS A 142 -19.02 16.13 -17.70
CA LYS A 142 -18.55 14.78 -18.02
C LYS A 142 -17.03 14.75 -18.20
N LEU A 143 -16.37 13.81 -17.54
CA LEU A 143 -14.97 13.50 -17.74
C LEU A 143 -14.79 12.73 -19.06
N ASP A 144 -13.75 13.07 -19.84
CA ASP A 144 -13.29 12.22 -20.93
C ASP A 144 -12.43 11.09 -20.34
N PHE A 145 -12.94 9.86 -20.36
CA PHE A 145 -12.22 8.73 -19.78
C PHE A 145 -10.96 8.38 -20.54
N CYS A 146 -10.85 8.69 -21.83
CA CYS A 146 -9.62 8.49 -22.58
C CYS A 146 -8.51 9.39 -22.04
N ASP A 147 -8.84 10.65 -21.75
CA ASP A 147 -7.91 11.60 -21.13
C ASP A 147 -7.50 11.15 -19.73
N VAL A 148 -8.46 10.67 -18.92
CA VAL A 148 -8.16 10.16 -17.58
C VAL A 148 -7.28 8.90 -17.63
N ASP A 149 -7.58 7.96 -18.52
CA ASP A 149 -6.80 6.72 -18.70
C ASP A 149 -5.37 7.02 -19.20
N ALA A 150 -5.22 8.02 -20.08
CA ALA A 150 -3.92 8.48 -20.56
C ALA A 150 -3.14 9.24 -19.49
N GLU A 151 -3.81 10.11 -18.71
CA GLU A 151 -3.18 10.84 -17.61
C GLU A 151 -2.66 9.88 -16.52
N LEU A 152 -3.50 8.94 -16.09
CA LEU A 152 -3.15 8.02 -14.99
C LEU A 152 -2.35 6.80 -15.47
N GLY A 153 -2.34 6.52 -16.76
CA GLY A 153 -1.67 5.34 -17.32
C GLY A 153 -2.26 4.01 -16.86
N VAL A 154 -3.54 4.01 -16.49
CA VAL A 154 -4.31 2.82 -16.10
C VAL A 154 -5.65 2.81 -16.81
N TYR A 155 -6.15 1.61 -17.10
CA TYR A 155 -7.47 1.40 -17.68
C TYR A 155 -8.22 0.45 -16.75
N VAL A 156 -9.27 0.95 -16.11
CA VAL A 156 -10.16 0.15 -15.25
C VAL A 156 -11.44 -0.09 -16.04
N GLY A 157 -11.67 -1.35 -16.41
CA GLY A 157 -12.53 -1.81 -17.51
C GLY A 157 -13.99 -1.32 -17.62
N GLU A 158 -14.56 -1.69 -18.77
CA GLU A 158 -15.90 -1.51 -19.34
C GLU A 158 -16.92 -0.68 -18.54
N GLN A 159 -16.92 0.63 -18.81
CA GLN A 159 -18.19 1.33 -18.86
C GLN A 159 -18.85 1.06 -20.22
N ASN A 160 -20.17 0.86 -20.23
CA ASN A 160 -21.00 0.73 -21.45
C ASN A 160 -20.95 1.96 -22.40
N GLN A 161 -20.00 2.87 -22.20
CA GLN A 161 -19.77 4.11 -22.95
C GLN A 161 -18.29 4.41 -23.20
N ALA A 162 -17.36 3.46 -22.98
CA ALA A 162 -15.95 3.69 -23.30
C ALA A 162 -15.80 3.99 -24.80
N PRO A 163 -15.14 5.09 -25.20
CA PRO A 163 -14.95 5.40 -26.61
C PRO A 163 -14.19 4.29 -27.33
N ALA A 164 -14.54 4.05 -28.60
CA ALA A 164 -13.85 3.05 -29.41
C ALA A 164 -12.36 3.40 -29.54
N ILE A 165 -11.50 2.46 -29.20
CA ILE A 165 -10.06 2.59 -29.35
C ILE A 165 -9.66 2.11 -30.74
N ARG A 166 -8.88 2.90 -31.47
CA ARG A 166 -8.35 2.52 -32.79
C ARG A 166 -6.90 2.94 -32.97
N PHE A 167 -6.17 2.11 -33.70
CA PHE A 167 -4.83 2.44 -34.18
C PHE A 167 -4.87 2.64 -35.70
N ALA A 168 -4.17 3.66 -36.19
CA ALA A 168 -4.00 3.89 -37.62
C ALA A 168 -2.52 4.01 -37.95
N LYS A 169 -2.05 3.29 -38.96
CA LYS A 169 -0.68 3.41 -39.47
C LYS A 169 -0.67 4.30 -40.70
N ARG A 170 0.14 5.35 -40.69
CA ARG A 170 0.33 6.25 -41.84
C ARG A 170 1.78 6.72 -41.90
N ALA A 171 2.43 6.49 -43.05
CA ALA A 171 3.81 6.91 -43.31
C ALA A 171 4.80 6.50 -42.21
N GLY A 172 4.72 5.25 -41.73
CA GLY A 172 5.59 4.72 -40.68
C GLY A 172 5.24 5.17 -39.24
N THR A 173 4.27 6.06 -39.06
CA THR A 173 3.76 6.45 -37.73
C THR A 173 2.51 5.66 -37.37
N THR A 174 2.50 5.07 -36.19
CA THR A 174 1.30 4.49 -35.56
C THR A 174 0.63 5.56 -34.71
N ARG A 175 -0.62 5.88 -35.00
CA ARG A 175 -1.42 6.87 -34.27
C ARG A 175 -2.49 6.17 -33.46
N PHE A 176 -2.62 6.59 -32.20
CA PHE A 176 -3.56 6.06 -31.24
C PHE A 176 -4.72 7.05 -31.07
N PHE A 177 -5.93 6.58 -31.31
CA PHE A 177 -7.14 7.37 -31.14
C PHE A 177 -8.08 6.70 -30.15
N CYS A 178 -8.76 7.54 -29.38
CA CYS A 178 -9.83 7.16 -28.49
C CYS A 178 -11.07 7.98 -28.89
N GLY A 179 -12.05 7.29 -29.48
CA GLY A 179 -13.10 7.93 -30.28
C GLY A 179 -12.50 8.69 -31.47
N ASN A 180 -12.77 9.99 -31.54
CA ASN A 180 -12.26 10.88 -32.60
C ASN A 180 -10.99 11.64 -32.18
N ASN A 181 -10.57 11.53 -30.93
CA ASN A 181 -9.43 12.27 -30.39
C ASN A 181 -8.14 11.49 -30.61
N GLU A 182 -7.12 12.14 -31.19
CA GLU A 182 -5.76 11.58 -31.26
C GLU A 182 -5.09 11.78 -29.91
N MET A 183 -4.91 10.67 -29.19
CA MET A 183 -4.37 10.64 -27.83
C MET A 183 -2.85 10.48 -27.82
N GLY A 184 -2.26 10.10 -28.96
CA GLY A 184 -0.83 9.95 -29.08
C GLY A 184 -0.41 9.29 -30.39
N SER A 185 0.89 9.24 -30.62
CA SER A 185 1.47 8.54 -31.76
C SER A 185 2.88 8.05 -31.45
N PHE A 186 3.36 7.06 -32.17
CA PHE A 186 4.74 6.62 -32.07
C PHE A 186 5.29 6.13 -33.41
N VAL A 187 6.60 6.19 -33.54
CA VAL A 187 7.40 5.61 -34.64
C VAL A 187 8.37 4.64 -34.00
N THR A 188 8.47 3.42 -34.51
CA THR A 188 9.44 2.44 -34.02
C THR A 188 10.82 2.71 -34.59
N ASP A 189 11.87 2.45 -33.80
CA ASP A 189 13.23 2.28 -34.32
C ASP A 189 13.44 0.80 -34.64
N GLU A 190 13.38 0.42 -35.90
CA GLU A 190 13.48 -0.99 -36.33
C GLU A 190 14.88 -1.61 -36.10
N ARG A 191 15.87 -0.83 -35.65
CA ARG A 191 17.26 -1.25 -35.53
C ARG A 191 17.59 -1.99 -34.24
N THR A 192 16.81 -1.79 -33.17
CA THR A 192 17.20 -2.30 -31.84
C THR A 192 16.02 -2.80 -31.02
N THR A 193 16.09 -4.10 -30.69
CA THR A 193 15.13 -4.76 -29.82
C THR A 193 15.14 -4.17 -28.41
N ALA A 194 13.95 -3.90 -27.88
CA ALA A 194 13.81 -3.38 -26.52
C ALA A 194 14.12 -4.46 -25.47
N VAL A 195 14.88 -4.08 -24.44
CA VAL A 195 15.11 -4.95 -23.27
C VAL A 195 13.79 -5.07 -22.49
N PRO A 196 13.40 -6.25 -21.97
CA PRO A 196 12.09 -6.44 -21.34
C PRO A 196 11.74 -5.45 -20.23
N SER A 197 12.72 -5.04 -19.42
CA SER A 197 12.57 -4.06 -18.33
C SER A 197 12.21 -2.64 -18.80
N PHE A 198 12.44 -2.32 -20.07
CA PHE A 198 12.09 -1.01 -20.65
C PHE A 198 10.60 -0.72 -20.51
N TRP A 199 9.74 -1.69 -20.84
CA TRP A 199 8.29 -1.49 -20.89
C TRP A 199 7.68 -1.11 -19.54
N PRO A 200 7.94 -1.85 -18.45
CA PRO A 200 7.45 -1.45 -17.14
C PRO A 200 8.10 -0.16 -16.62
N ALA A 201 9.38 0.09 -16.91
CA ALA A 201 10.03 1.35 -16.56
C ALA A 201 9.38 2.56 -17.28
N LEU A 202 9.04 2.39 -18.56
CA LEU A 202 8.34 3.38 -19.37
C LEU A 202 6.94 3.64 -18.80
N ALA A 203 6.17 2.59 -18.51
CA ALA A 203 4.82 2.70 -17.96
C ALA A 203 4.80 3.40 -16.59
N GLN A 204 5.75 3.08 -15.71
CA GLN A 204 5.89 3.72 -14.41
C GLN A 204 6.31 5.20 -14.53
N SER A 205 7.09 5.55 -15.56
CA SER A 205 7.68 6.88 -15.72
C SER A 205 6.83 7.86 -16.54
N LEU A 206 5.81 7.38 -17.26
CA LEU A 206 5.03 8.18 -18.21
C LEU A 206 3.53 8.17 -17.94
N ASN A 207 2.91 9.31 -18.24
CA ASN A 207 1.47 9.42 -18.43
C ASN A 207 1.17 9.04 -19.89
N ILE A 208 0.78 7.79 -20.08
CA ILE A 208 0.51 7.20 -21.38
C ILE A 208 -0.60 6.16 -21.25
N HIS A 209 -1.51 6.15 -22.22
CA HIS A 209 -2.60 5.20 -22.22
C HIS A 209 -2.09 3.74 -22.28
N PRO A 210 -2.59 2.80 -21.44
CA PRO A 210 -2.09 1.42 -21.38
C PRO A 210 -2.13 0.65 -22.72
N ARG A 211 -3.16 0.91 -23.53
CA ARG A 211 -3.27 0.33 -24.88
C ARG A 211 -2.14 0.78 -25.79
N MET A 212 -1.65 2.01 -25.66
CA MET A 212 -0.52 2.49 -26.44
C MET A 212 0.79 1.82 -26.01
N ILE A 213 1.00 1.60 -24.71
CA ILE A 213 2.14 0.78 -24.22
C ILE A 213 2.06 -0.63 -24.80
N SER A 214 0.87 -1.25 -24.78
CA SER A 214 0.66 -2.61 -25.29
C SER A 214 0.99 -2.72 -26.77
N GLU A 215 0.53 -1.75 -27.58
CA GLU A 215 0.82 -1.69 -29.02
C GLU A 215 2.32 -1.47 -29.28
N MET A 216 2.98 -0.57 -28.55
CA MET A 216 4.43 -0.38 -28.66
C MET A 216 5.19 -1.66 -28.27
N LYS A 217 4.82 -2.29 -27.14
CA LYS A 217 5.45 -3.52 -26.65
C LYS A 217 5.32 -4.67 -27.65
N ALA A 218 4.19 -4.76 -28.37
CA ALA A 218 4.00 -5.76 -29.42
C ALA A 218 5.00 -5.65 -30.58
N THR A 219 5.57 -4.45 -30.82
CA THR A 219 6.64 -4.29 -31.82
C THR A 219 7.99 -4.80 -31.33
N ASN A 220 8.17 -4.92 -30.02
CA ASN A 220 9.43 -5.27 -29.36
C ASN A 220 10.62 -4.35 -29.73
N GLN A 221 10.37 -3.14 -30.22
CA GLN A 221 11.38 -2.14 -30.60
C GLN A 221 11.26 -0.89 -29.72
N TYR A 222 12.37 -0.19 -29.50
CA TYR A 222 12.30 1.13 -28.87
C TYR A 222 11.57 2.13 -29.80
N PRO A 223 10.69 3.00 -29.29
CA PRO A 223 10.13 4.07 -30.11
C PRO A 223 11.22 5.11 -30.41
N SER A 224 11.44 5.42 -31.69
CA SER A 224 12.30 6.53 -32.12
C SER A 224 11.65 7.89 -31.85
N SER A 225 10.32 7.92 -31.90
CA SER A 225 9.48 9.05 -31.49
C SER A 225 8.24 8.51 -30.79
N LEU A 226 7.85 9.15 -29.69
CA LEU A 226 6.61 8.87 -28.96
C LEU A 226 5.98 10.20 -28.57
N GLU A 227 4.70 10.37 -28.83
CA GLU A 227 3.93 11.53 -28.41
C GLU A 227 2.70 11.06 -27.63
N THR A 228 2.48 11.66 -26.46
CA THR A 228 1.27 11.46 -25.66
C THR A 228 0.53 12.78 -25.53
N ARG A 229 -0.79 12.72 -25.51
CA ARG A 229 -1.68 13.86 -25.36
C ARG A 229 -2.84 13.48 -24.45
N PHE A 230 -3.12 14.32 -23.48
CA PHE A 230 -4.34 14.22 -22.69
C PHE A 230 -4.75 15.61 -22.19
N LYS A 231 -6.02 15.76 -21.86
CA LYS A 231 -6.59 16.99 -21.31
C LYS A 231 -7.01 16.79 -19.85
N ARG A 232 -6.58 17.68 -18.95
CA ARG A 232 -7.16 17.72 -17.60
C ARG A 232 -8.45 18.53 -17.65
N VAL A 233 -9.40 18.21 -16.77
CA VAL A 233 -10.67 18.93 -16.69
C VAL A 233 -10.40 20.42 -16.52
N GLY A 234 -10.96 21.23 -17.43
CA GLY A 234 -10.81 22.69 -17.37
C GLY A 234 -9.47 23.25 -17.83
N THR A 235 -8.53 22.44 -18.34
CA THR A 235 -7.23 22.90 -18.85
C THR A 235 -7.07 22.63 -20.35
N ALA A 236 -6.03 23.20 -20.95
CA ALA A 236 -5.52 22.83 -22.26
C ALA A 236 -4.88 21.43 -22.23
N PHE A 237 -4.55 20.93 -23.42
CA PHE A 237 -3.83 19.68 -23.57
C PHE A 237 -2.45 19.75 -22.93
N VAL A 238 -2.12 18.71 -22.18
CA VAL A 238 -0.74 18.36 -21.87
C VAL A 238 -0.26 17.48 -23.01
N LYS A 239 0.82 17.89 -23.66
CA LYS A 239 1.43 17.15 -24.75
C LYS A 239 2.88 16.86 -24.42
N THR A 240 3.25 15.58 -24.40
CA THR A 240 4.64 15.18 -24.14
C THR A 240 5.18 14.44 -25.35
N LYS A 241 6.32 14.89 -25.87
CA LYS A 241 7.06 14.24 -26.95
C LYS A 241 8.36 13.66 -26.42
N PHE A 242 8.64 12.42 -26.77
CA PHE A 242 9.87 11.70 -26.54
C PHE A 242 10.53 11.50 -27.90
N ARG A 243 11.75 12.02 -28.05
CA ARG A 243 12.57 11.79 -29.23
C ARG A 243 13.81 11.01 -28.81
N LEU A 244 14.01 9.85 -29.43
CA LEU A 244 15.18 9.03 -29.18
C LEU A 244 16.43 9.77 -29.66
N LYS A 245 17.40 9.96 -28.76
CA LYS A 245 18.70 10.56 -29.04
C LYS A 245 19.74 9.49 -29.31
N SER A 246 19.85 8.50 -28.43
CA SER A 246 20.80 7.39 -28.59
C SER A 246 20.32 6.11 -27.91
N ILE A 247 20.84 4.99 -28.41
CA ILE A 247 20.81 3.68 -27.76
C ILE A 247 22.26 3.17 -27.75
N GLU A 248 22.77 2.88 -26.57
CA GLU A 248 24.17 2.49 -26.36
C GLU A 248 24.20 1.14 -25.63
N ILE A 249 25.07 0.22 -26.08
CA ILE A 249 25.44 -0.94 -25.26
C ILE A 249 26.42 -0.45 -24.21
N VAL A 250 26.08 -0.64 -22.93
CA VAL A 250 26.87 -0.18 -21.80
C VAL A 250 27.13 -1.33 -20.83
N SER A 251 27.98 -1.08 -19.84
CA SER A 251 28.21 -1.96 -18.69
C SER A 251 28.13 -1.13 -17.41
N GLU A 252 27.03 -0.42 -17.23
CA GLU A 252 26.80 0.42 -16.06
C GLU A 252 26.42 -0.46 -14.84
N PRO A 253 27.07 -0.32 -13.68
CA PRO A 253 26.76 -1.12 -12.51
C PRO A 253 25.35 -0.86 -11.97
N TYR A 254 24.86 -1.76 -11.12
CA TYR A 254 23.63 -1.56 -10.36
C TYR A 254 23.72 -0.22 -9.59
N PRO A 255 22.79 0.75 -9.77
CA PRO A 255 22.99 2.12 -9.29
C PRO A 255 23.00 2.27 -7.76
N LEU A 256 22.40 1.33 -7.05
CA LEU A 256 22.45 1.29 -5.59
C LEU A 256 23.73 0.54 -5.16
N ASN A 257 24.63 1.26 -4.49
CA ASN A 257 25.87 0.72 -3.94
C ASN A 257 25.89 0.82 -2.41
N ALA A 258 26.89 0.19 -1.76
CA ALA A 258 27.01 0.13 -0.30
C ALA A 258 27.10 1.50 0.41
N ARG A 259 27.46 2.59 -0.29
CA ARG A 259 27.54 3.93 0.34
C ARG A 259 26.19 4.55 0.60
N PHE A 260 25.14 4.06 -0.06
CA PHE A 260 23.80 4.59 0.08
C PHE A 260 23.18 4.20 1.42
N VAL A 261 22.66 5.20 2.13
CA VAL A 261 21.95 5.04 3.40
C VAL A 261 20.44 5.01 3.15
N ASN A 262 19.76 4.01 3.70
CA ASN A 262 18.30 3.92 3.61
C ASN A 262 17.66 5.00 4.49
N ALA A 263 16.99 5.97 3.87
CA ALA A 263 16.29 7.08 4.53
C ALA A 263 14.80 6.79 4.79
N THR A 264 14.31 5.57 4.51
CA THR A 264 12.90 5.19 4.68
C THR A 264 12.44 5.31 6.14
N ALA A 265 13.33 5.07 7.11
CA ALA A 265 13.05 5.30 8.52
C ALA A 265 12.78 6.80 8.83
N THR A 266 13.59 7.70 8.28
CA THR A 266 13.37 9.15 8.41
C THR A 266 12.07 9.57 7.72
N TYR A 267 11.75 8.99 6.57
CA TYR A 267 10.48 9.24 5.89
C TYR A 267 9.28 8.78 6.73
N LEU A 268 9.34 7.60 7.34
CA LEU A 268 8.31 7.13 8.29
C LEU A 268 8.06 8.14 9.41
N ASP A 269 9.12 8.62 10.05
CA ASP A 269 9.03 9.60 11.13
C ASP A 269 8.42 10.93 10.68
N SER A 270 8.58 11.31 9.41
CA SER A 270 8.07 12.58 8.87
C SER A 270 6.55 12.66 8.78
N PHE A 271 5.86 11.52 8.59
CA PHE A 271 4.39 11.48 8.49
C PHE A 271 3.72 10.84 9.72
N THR A 272 4.50 10.31 10.66
CA THR A 272 4.01 9.73 11.93
C THR A 272 4.39 10.63 13.11
N ARG A 273 5.38 10.20 13.91
CA ARG A 273 6.03 11.01 14.95
C ARG A 273 7.52 10.68 14.99
N ALA A 274 8.32 11.59 15.54
CA ALA A 274 9.74 11.35 15.73
C ALA A 274 10.00 10.01 16.45
N THR A 275 10.99 9.26 15.98
CA THR A 275 11.42 7.95 16.52
C THR A 275 10.44 6.80 16.37
N PHE A 276 9.30 6.97 15.69
CA PHE A 276 8.36 5.88 15.42
C PHE A 276 9.03 4.76 14.59
N SER A 277 9.93 5.13 13.69
CA SER A 277 10.79 4.25 12.92
C SER A 277 11.69 3.36 13.79
N GLN A 278 12.14 3.82 14.95
CA GLN A 278 12.90 2.99 15.90
C GLN A 278 12.03 1.87 16.47
N THR A 279 10.76 2.16 16.77
CA THR A 279 9.80 1.13 17.19
C THR A 279 9.57 0.12 16.05
N ALA A 280 9.34 0.60 14.83
CA ALA A 280 9.15 -0.27 13.67
C ALA A 280 10.36 -1.18 13.42
N ASN A 281 11.57 -0.60 13.36
CA ASN A 281 12.79 -1.34 13.08
C ASN A 281 13.09 -2.35 14.19
N SER A 282 13.04 -1.94 15.46
CA SER A 282 13.28 -2.81 16.61
C SER A 282 12.27 -3.97 16.67
N ALA A 283 11.02 -3.73 16.26
CA ALA A 283 10.01 -4.79 16.17
C ALA A 283 10.37 -5.79 15.06
N ILE A 284 10.71 -5.32 13.86
CA ILE A 284 11.08 -6.17 12.73
C ILE A 284 12.30 -7.04 13.05
N VAL A 285 13.36 -6.47 13.63
CA VAL A 285 14.57 -7.24 13.98
C VAL A 285 14.38 -8.14 15.20
N GLY A 286 13.29 -7.95 15.95
CA GLY A 286 13.10 -8.67 17.20
C GLY A 286 14.10 -8.20 18.25
N GLU A 287 14.09 -6.92 18.60
CA GLU A 287 14.91 -6.36 19.69
C GLU A 287 14.09 -5.71 20.80
N ILE A 288 12.77 -5.56 20.63
CA ILE A 288 11.93 -4.98 21.67
C ILE A 288 11.73 -6.00 22.79
N GLU A 289 12.46 -5.80 23.89
CA GLU A 289 12.36 -6.59 25.13
C GLU A 289 11.00 -6.38 25.81
N GLY A 290 10.54 -7.40 26.55
CA GLY A 290 9.30 -7.35 27.33
C GLY A 290 8.00 -7.41 26.52
N LYS A 291 8.07 -7.49 25.18
CA LYS A 291 6.90 -7.57 24.29
C LYS A 291 6.95 -8.90 23.53
N ALA A 292 6.07 -9.83 23.88
CA ALA A 292 6.24 -11.26 23.61
C ALA A 292 6.18 -11.61 22.11
N ARG A 293 7.10 -12.47 21.66
CA ARG A 293 7.25 -12.86 20.23
C ARG A 293 6.72 -14.25 19.91
N THR A 294 6.56 -15.07 20.96
CA THR A 294 5.99 -16.41 20.88
C THR A 294 4.72 -16.51 21.73
N TRP A 295 3.85 -17.47 21.41
CA TRP A 295 2.63 -17.74 22.19
C TRP A 295 2.95 -18.09 23.66
N GLU A 296 4.06 -18.79 23.91
CA GLU A 296 4.50 -19.15 25.26
C GLU A 296 4.88 -17.91 26.07
N GLN A 297 5.75 -17.07 25.51
CA GLN A 297 6.11 -15.79 26.13
C GLN A 297 4.89 -14.88 26.33
N TRP A 298 3.91 -14.95 25.41
CA TRP A 298 2.68 -14.18 25.53
C TRP A 298 1.84 -14.67 26.72
N ASN A 299 1.71 -15.98 26.93
CA ASN A 299 1.00 -16.49 28.10
C ASN A 299 1.72 -16.17 29.42
N GLN A 300 3.06 -16.21 29.44
CA GLN A 300 3.84 -15.77 30.61
C GLN A 300 3.61 -14.29 30.91
N PHE A 301 3.55 -13.44 29.89
CA PHE A 301 3.17 -12.04 30.02
C PHE A 301 1.76 -11.88 30.61
N ILE A 302 0.78 -12.65 30.12
CA ILE A 302 -0.59 -12.63 30.66
C ILE A 302 -0.64 -13.09 32.12
N GLU A 303 0.11 -14.12 32.51
CA GLU A 303 0.20 -14.56 33.91
C GLU A 303 0.78 -13.46 34.81
N ALA A 304 1.88 -12.85 34.38
CA ALA A 304 2.46 -11.72 35.10
C ALA A 304 1.47 -10.55 35.23
N GLU A 305 0.69 -10.27 34.18
CA GLU A 305 -0.32 -9.22 34.19
C GLU A 305 -1.48 -9.53 35.13
N ILE A 306 -1.91 -10.79 35.22
CA ILE A 306 -2.91 -11.22 36.20
C ILE A 306 -2.43 -10.93 37.62
N GLN A 307 -1.16 -11.21 37.93
CA GLN A 307 -0.58 -10.94 39.25
C GLN A 307 -0.41 -9.44 39.52
N ARG A 308 -0.03 -8.66 38.49
CA ARG A 308 0.28 -7.23 38.60
C ARG A 308 -0.95 -6.35 38.67
N SER A 309 -1.92 -6.60 37.80
CA SER A 309 -3.04 -5.69 37.52
C SER A 309 -4.42 -6.35 37.64
N GLY A 310 -4.45 -7.67 37.89
CA GLY A 310 -5.68 -8.43 38.02
C GLY A 310 -6.19 -9.03 36.69
N ARG A 311 -7.19 -9.92 36.81
CA ARG A 311 -7.72 -10.70 35.68
C ARG A 311 -8.41 -9.86 34.62
N ALA A 312 -9.18 -8.84 35.02
CA ALA A 312 -9.94 -8.01 34.09
C ALA A 312 -9.01 -7.18 33.19
N GLU A 313 -7.94 -6.62 33.75
CA GLU A 313 -6.92 -5.89 32.99
C GLU A 313 -6.15 -6.83 32.06
N ALA A 314 -5.71 -7.99 32.56
CA ALA A 314 -5.06 -9.00 31.74
C ALA A 314 -5.95 -9.47 30.57
N ALA A 315 -7.27 -9.50 30.75
CA ALA A 315 -8.21 -9.88 29.70
C ALA A 315 -8.29 -8.86 28.55
N LEU A 316 -8.00 -7.58 28.77
CA LEU A 316 -7.85 -6.61 27.68
C LEU A 316 -6.67 -6.99 26.76
N ASN A 317 -5.57 -7.46 27.36
CA ASN A 317 -4.39 -7.90 26.63
C ASN A 317 -4.62 -9.16 25.82
N VAL A 318 -5.51 -10.07 26.26
CA VAL A 318 -5.81 -11.31 25.53
C VAL A 318 -6.21 -11.05 24.06
N PHE A 319 -6.89 -9.93 23.77
CA PHE A 319 -7.22 -9.53 22.40
C PHE A 319 -6.00 -9.23 21.52
N VAL A 320 -4.94 -8.64 22.10
CA VAL A 320 -3.65 -8.45 21.41
C VAL A 320 -3.04 -9.80 21.06
N GLY A 321 -3.03 -10.73 22.02
CA GLY A 321 -2.54 -12.09 21.81
C GLY A 321 -3.22 -12.76 20.62
N TYR A 322 -4.55 -12.67 20.51
CA TYR A 322 -5.26 -13.26 19.39
C TYR A 322 -5.09 -12.52 18.06
N ALA A 323 -4.81 -11.22 18.09
CA ALA A 323 -4.41 -10.49 16.89
C ALA A 323 -3.02 -10.92 16.39
N MET A 324 -2.11 -11.30 17.31
CA MET A 324 -0.77 -11.80 16.98
C MET A 324 -0.75 -13.28 16.60
N TYR A 325 -1.62 -14.09 17.22
CA TYR A 325 -1.69 -15.55 17.08
C TYR A 325 -3.13 -16.02 16.79
N PRO A 326 -3.72 -15.63 15.65
CA PRO A 326 -5.12 -15.94 15.33
C PRO A 326 -5.40 -17.45 15.30
N GLU A 327 -4.41 -18.27 14.95
CA GLU A 327 -4.53 -19.73 14.93
C GLU A 327 -4.75 -20.35 16.32
N ARG A 328 -4.51 -19.60 17.39
CA ARG A 328 -4.68 -20.04 18.79
C ARG A 328 -6.09 -19.85 19.33
N VAL A 329 -6.93 -19.07 18.64
CA VAL A 329 -8.31 -18.82 19.07
C VAL A 329 -9.14 -20.11 19.07
N ALA A 330 -9.14 -20.86 17.96
CA ALA A 330 -9.93 -22.09 17.85
C ALA A 330 -9.51 -23.18 18.88
N PRO A 331 -8.21 -23.46 19.10
CA PRO A 331 -7.77 -24.36 20.17
C PRO A 331 -8.23 -23.97 21.57
N CYS A 332 -8.30 -22.67 21.90
CA CYS A 332 -8.83 -22.22 23.19
C CYS A 332 -10.30 -22.62 23.40
N PHE A 333 -11.12 -22.54 22.35
CA PHE A 333 -12.51 -23.01 22.39
C PHE A 333 -12.62 -24.53 22.40
N ALA A 334 -11.66 -25.24 21.80
CA ALA A 334 -11.58 -26.71 21.80
C ALA A 334 -11.08 -27.31 23.13
N GLY A 335 -10.81 -26.49 24.14
CA GLY A 335 -10.47 -26.97 25.49
C GLY A 335 -8.98 -26.94 25.83
N GLN A 336 -8.10 -26.44 24.95
CA GLN A 336 -6.71 -26.23 25.31
C GLN A 336 -6.61 -25.25 26.48
N MET A 337 -5.83 -25.61 27.50
CA MET A 337 -5.66 -24.80 28.71
C MET A 337 -4.41 -23.94 28.56
N SER A 338 -4.60 -22.63 28.55
CA SER A 338 -3.57 -21.63 28.74
C SER A 338 -4.17 -20.45 29.52
N PRO A 339 -3.34 -19.59 30.14
CA PRO A 339 -3.78 -18.36 30.79
C PRO A 339 -4.70 -17.51 29.91
N SER A 340 -4.31 -17.30 28.65
CA SER A 340 -5.10 -16.57 27.66
C SER A 340 -6.45 -17.24 27.35
N CYS A 341 -6.47 -18.57 27.20
CA CYS A 341 -7.71 -19.31 26.96
C CYS A 341 -8.66 -19.24 28.17
N GLY A 342 -8.13 -19.28 29.40
CA GLY A 342 -8.91 -19.17 30.63
C GLY A 342 -9.62 -17.82 30.73
N LEU A 343 -8.87 -16.72 30.55
CA LEU A 343 -9.45 -15.37 30.54
C LEU A 343 -10.48 -15.18 29.43
N LEU A 344 -10.27 -15.75 28.24
CA LEU A 344 -11.25 -15.67 27.15
C LEU A 344 -12.58 -16.38 27.51
N LYS A 345 -12.53 -17.55 28.14
CA LYS A 345 -13.74 -18.27 28.58
C LYS A 345 -14.52 -17.47 29.64
N GLU A 346 -13.79 -16.76 30.50
CA GLU A 346 -14.36 -15.94 31.57
C GLU A 346 -14.75 -14.52 31.14
N LEU A 347 -14.55 -14.14 29.87
CA LEU A 347 -14.78 -12.78 29.37
C LEU A 347 -16.20 -12.25 29.71
N HIS A 348 -17.19 -13.13 29.69
CA HIS A 348 -18.58 -12.79 30.03
C HIS A 348 -18.78 -12.36 31.49
N VAL A 349 -17.98 -12.92 32.42
CA VAL A 349 -17.95 -12.54 33.84
C VAL A 349 -17.06 -11.31 34.03
N LEU A 350 -15.85 -11.34 33.44
CA LEU A 350 -14.87 -10.28 33.64
C LEU A 350 -15.36 -8.92 33.12
N LYS A 351 -16.15 -8.89 32.03
CA LYS A 351 -16.68 -7.63 31.49
C LYS A 351 -17.68 -6.93 32.42
N THR A 352 -18.26 -7.63 33.41
CA THR A 352 -19.12 -6.99 34.42
C THR A 352 -18.31 -6.45 35.59
N GLN A 353 -17.03 -6.80 35.68
CA GLN A 353 -16.10 -6.38 36.73
C GLN A 353 -15.20 -5.21 36.30
N SER A 354 -15.11 -4.92 35.00
CA SER A 354 -14.37 -3.77 34.44
C SER A 354 -15.18 -3.09 33.34
N ALA A 355 -15.38 -1.79 33.50
CA ALA A 355 -15.97 -0.92 32.50
C ALA A 355 -15.11 -0.84 31.23
N SER A 356 -13.77 -0.85 31.34
CA SER A 356 -12.86 -0.89 30.18
C SER A 356 -13.06 -2.15 29.34
N LEU A 357 -13.18 -3.32 29.97
CA LEU A 357 -13.45 -4.57 29.26
C LEU A 357 -14.87 -4.59 28.67
N GLY A 358 -15.85 -4.06 29.41
CA GLY A 358 -17.21 -3.85 28.89
C GLY A 358 -17.22 -2.94 27.65
N ALA A 359 -16.46 -1.84 27.68
CA ALA A 359 -16.31 -0.91 26.58
C ALA A 359 -15.63 -1.54 25.37
N LEU A 360 -14.57 -2.32 25.57
CA LEU A 360 -13.90 -3.07 24.50
C LEU A 360 -14.89 -4.03 23.80
N VAL A 361 -15.65 -4.80 24.58
CA VAL A 361 -16.68 -5.70 24.03
C VAL A 361 -17.77 -4.92 23.29
N ALA A 362 -18.17 -3.74 23.78
CA ALA A 362 -19.14 -2.89 23.10
C ALA A 362 -18.60 -2.36 21.76
N LEU A 363 -17.34 -1.91 21.72
CA LEU A 363 -16.66 -1.43 20.51
C LEU A 363 -16.55 -2.53 19.45
N VAL A 364 -16.10 -3.72 19.83
CA VAL A 364 -15.97 -4.88 18.92
C VAL A 364 -17.32 -5.28 18.30
N ASN A 365 -18.43 -5.03 19.01
CA ASN A 365 -19.79 -5.34 18.54
C ASN A 365 -20.50 -4.17 17.83
N ALA A 366 -19.86 -3.01 17.69
CA ALA A 366 -20.48 -1.77 17.22
C ALA A 366 -20.65 -1.72 15.67
N LYS A 367 -21.68 -2.39 15.16
CA LYS A 367 -21.92 -2.52 13.70
C LYS A 367 -22.84 -1.46 13.10
N THR A 368 -23.82 -0.99 13.88
CA THR A 368 -24.78 0.04 13.47
C THR A 368 -24.48 1.36 14.15
N LYS A 369 -24.98 2.47 13.59
CA LYS A 369 -24.86 3.80 14.20
C LYS A 369 -25.29 3.80 15.68
N GLN A 370 -26.45 3.22 15.99
CA GLN A 370 -26.94 3.14 17.36
C GLN A 370 -26.00 2.35 18.27
N THR A 371 -25.45 1.23 17.80
CA THR A 371 -24.47 0.46 18.59
C THR A 371 -23.13 1.17 18.73
N LYS A 372 -22.72 2.00 17.75
CA LYS A 372 -21.53 2.85 17.83
C LYS A 372 -21.68 3.93 18.91
N LEU A 373 -22.82 4.60 18.98
CA LEU A 373 -23.13 5.56 20.04
C LEU A 373 -23.11 4.90 21.42
N ARG A 374 -23.70 3.70 21.58
CA ARG A 374 -23.64 2.95 22.84
C ARG A 374 -22.22 2.50 23.22
N ALA A 375 -21.39 2.18 22.24
CA ALA A 375 -19.99 1.87 22.50
C ALA A 375 -19.24 3.11 23.01
N ILE A 376 -19.50 4.29 22.44
CA ILE A 376 -18.97 5.57 22.95
C ILE A 376 -19.42 5.81 24.40
N ASP A 377 -20.70 5.58 24.72
CA ASP A 377 -21.18 5.67 26.12
C ASP A 377 -20.42 4.72 27.04
N SER A 378 -20.14 3.50 26.59
CA SER A 378 -19.39 2.50 27.36
C SER A 378 -17.94 2.94 27.58
N VAL A 379 -17.30 3.55 26.58
CA VAL A 379 -15.96 4.13 26.71
C VAL A 379 -15.96 5.32 27.68
N ALA A 380 -17.00 6.15 27.67
CA ALA A 380 -17.12 7.26 28.62
C ALA A 380 -17.26 6.78 30.07
N LEU A 381 -17.91 5.64 30.30
CA LEU A 381 -17.93 4.98 31.61
C LEU A 381 -16.55 4.42 31.97
N ALA A 382 -15.85 3.80 31.02
CA ALA A 382 -14.50 3.28 31.23
C ALA A 382 -13.46 4.37 31.55
N ALA A 383 -13.69 5.61 31.11
CA ALA A 383 -12.80 6.74 31.36
C ALA A 383 -12.60 7.09 32.85
N ALA A 384 -13.48 6.58 33.74
CA ALA A 384 -13.34 6.72 35.17
C ALA A 384 -12.41 5.67 35.83
N GLU A 385 -11.96 4.65 35.09
CA GLU A 385 -11.09 3.61 35.64
C GLU A 385 -9.62 4.05 35.69
N PRO A 386 -8.85 3.61 36.71
CA PRO A 386 -7.44 4.02 36.88
C PRO A 386 -6.51 3.68 35.71
N ASN A 387 -6.85 2.65 34.93
CA ASN A 387 -6.02 2.16 33.83
C ASN A 387 -6.45 2.72 32.47
N PHE A 388 -7.34 3.72 32.44
CA PHE A 388 -7.75 4.38 31.20
C PHE A 388 -6.75 5.50 30.80
N PRO A 389 -6.40 5.63 29.51
CA PRO A 389 -6.78 4.78 28.39
C PRO A 389 -5.86 3.55 28.26
N HIS A 390 -6.45 2.36 28.23
CA HIS A 390 -5.71 1.14 27.86
C HIS A 390 -5.44 1.14 26.34
N PRO A 391 -4.24 0.79 25.84
CA PRO A 391 -3.94 0.94 24.42
C PRO A 391 -4.84 0.09 23.51
N VAL A 392 -5.26 -1.09 23.94
CA VAL A 392 -6.22 -1.93 23.17
C VAL A 392 -7.59 -1.27 23.02
N LEU A 393 -8.05 -0.59 24.07
CA LEU A 393 -9.30 0.16 24.06
C LEU A 393 -9.15 1.39 23.14
N GLY A 394 -8.01 2.08 23.23
CA GLY A 394 -7.65 3.18 22.35
C GLY A 394 -7.64 2.80 20.87
N ALA A 395 -6.98 1.70 20.49
CA ALA A 395 -6.98 1.20 19.11
C ALA A 395 -8.41 0.91 18.61
N SER A 396 -9.22 0.23 19.42
CA SER A 396 -10.60 -0.11 19.08
C SER A 396 -11.50 1.12 18.94
N LEU A 397 -11.33 2.13 19.80
CA LEU A 397 -12.03 3.41 19.69
C LEU A 397 -11.57 4.18 18.45
N SER A 398 -10.28 4.16 18.13
CA SER A 398 -9.71 4.83 16.96
C SER A 398 -10.33 4.31 15.67
N LEU A 399 -10.39 2.98 15.53
CA LEU A 399 -11.08 2.33 14.42
C LEU A 399 -12.53 2.78 14.31
N LEU A 400 -13.30 2.76 15.41
CA LEU A 400 -14.69 3.21 15.41
C LEU A 400 -14.83 4.66 14.91
N LEU A 401 -13.94 5.55 15.38
CA LEU A 401 -13.96 6.97 15.00
C LEU A 401 -13.57 7.18 13.53
N GLU A 402 -12.61 6.43 13.00
CA GLU A 402 -12.25 6.44 11.57
C GLU A 402 -13.35 5.88 10.67
N GLU A 403 -14.23 5.03 11.21
CA GLU A 403 -15.45 4.60 10.53
C GLU A 403 -16.63 5.56 10.71
N GLY A 404 -16.53 6.48 11.66
CA GLY A 404 -17.61 7.35 12.09
C GLY A 404 -17.93 8.41 11.06
N ASP A 405 -19.20 8.80 10.99
CA ASP A 405 -19.58 10.05 10.35
C ASP A 405 -19.39 11.22 11.33
N ASP A 406 -19.66 12.44 10.87
CA ASP A 406 -19.53 13.66 11.68
C ASP A 406 -20.37 13.60 12.97
N GLU A 407 -21.48 12.87 12.98
CA GLU A 407 -22.34 12.72 14.15
C GLU A 407 -21.70 11.80 15.20
N ILE A 408 -21.12 10.67 14.80
CA ILE A 408 -20.34 9.80 15.70
C ILE A 408 -19.18 10.58 16.32
N ILE A 409 -18.47 11.37 15.51
CA ILE A 409 -17.33 12.19 15.97
C ILE A 409 -17.81 13.27 16.94
N ALA A 410 -18.87 14.02 16.60
CA ALA A 410 -19.44 15.04 17.47
C ALA A 410 -19.94 14.45 18.79
N TYR A 411 -20.52 13.24 18.75
CA TYR A 411 -20.97 12.54 19.95
C TYR A 411 -19.82 12.10 20.84
N ALA A 412 -18.74 11.55 20.27
CA ALA A 412 -17.54 11.23 21.04
C ALA A 412 -16.94 12.46 21.73
N ARG A 413 -16.96 13.63 21.05
CA ARG A 413 -16.52 14.91 21.63
C ARG A 413 -17.42 15.35 22.78
N SER A 414 -18.75 15.27 22.62
CA SER A 414 -19.69 15.66 23.68
C SER A 414 -19.61 14.75 24.91
N LYS A 415 -19.13 13.52 24.74
CA LYS A 415 -18.85 12.55 25.80
C LYS A 415 -17.45 12.65 26.39
N GLY A 416 -16.60 13.55 25.88
CA GLY A 416 -15.24 13.75 26.38
C GLY A 416 -14.27 12.59 26.09
N VAL A 417 -14.61 11.70 25.15
CA VAL A 417 -13.80 10.51 24.80
C VAL A 417 -13.27 10.55 23.37
N TYR A 418 -13.41 11.69 22.69
CA TYR A 418 -12.79 11.87 21.38
C TYR A 418 -11.27 11.83 21.51
N VAL A 419 -10.64 11.06 20.63
CA VAL A 419 -9.19 10.97 20.50
C VAL A 419 -8.80 11.24 19.06
N ASN A 420 -7.56 11.65 18.83
CA ASN A 420 -6.97 11.61 17.50
C ASN A 420 -6.73 10.14 17.12
N PRO A 421 -7.43 9.58 16.11
CA PRO A 421 -7.34 8.15 15.82
C PRO A 421 -5.92 7.71 15.44
N ARG A 422 -5.23 8.51 14.61
CA ARG A 422 -3.86 8.19 14.16
C ARG A 422 -2.88 8.17 15.33
N GLU A 423 -2.95 9.17 16.20
CA GLU A 423 -2.07 9.26 17.38
C GLU A 423 -2.31 8.10 18.34
N THR A 424 -3.58 7.77 18.57
CA THR A 424 -3.97 6.68 19.46
C THR A 424 -3.56 5.32 18.89
N GLN A 425 -3.67 5.13 17.58
CA GLN A 425 -3.18 3.94 16.90
C GLN A 425 -1.65 3.82 17.00
N MET A 426 -0.91 4.93 16.83
CA MET A 426 0.55 4.95 17.04
C MET A 426 0.94 4.63 18.49
N ASN A 427 0.17 5.08 19.48
CA ASN A 427 0.37 4.72 20.89
C ASN A 427 0.12 3.22 21.12
N SER A 428 -0.88 2.66 20.45
CA SER A 428 -1.21 1.22 20.52
C SER A 428 -0.12 0.36 19.88
N ILE A 429 0.44 0.80 18.75
CA ILE A 429 1.62 0.18 18.14
C ILE A 429 2.83 0.30 19.07
N ALA A 430 3.06 1.45 19.68
CA ALA A 430 4.16 1.62 20.63
C ALA A 430 4.00 0.67 21.84
N ALA A 431 2.78 0.43 22.31
CA ALA A 431 2.52 -0.52 23.38
C ALA A 431 2.68 -1.99 22.92
N TYR A 432 2.19 -2.34 21.73
CA TYR A 432 2.21 -3.71 21.18
C TYR A 432 2.72 -3.72 19.73
N PRO A 433 4.03 -3.56 19.52
CA PRO A 433 4.61 -3.33 18.19
C PRO A 433 4.67 -4.60 17.35
N TYR A 434 4.53 -5.78 17.97
CA TYR A 434 4.48 -7.06 17.29
C TYR A 434 3.08 -7.44 16.79
N THR A 435 2.07 -6.60 16.99
CA THR A 435 0.68 -6.85 16.57
C THR A 435 0.46 -6.38 15.13
N PRO A 436 0.39 -7.28 14.13
CA PRO A 436 0.30 -6.86 12.73
C PRO A 436 -0.97 -6.08 12.43
N SER A 437 -2.07 -6.38 13.14
CA SER A 437 -3.35 -5.66 12.99
C SER A 437 -3.19 -4.17 13.18
N TYR A 438 -2.46 -3.74 14.21
CA TYR A 438 -2.38 -2.32 14.52
C TYR A 438 -1.65 -1.50 13.46
N TRP A 439 -0.64 -2.10 12.82
CA TRP A 439 0.05 -1.50 11.68
C TRP A 439 -0.85 -1.43 10.44
N VAL A 440 -1.63 -2.49 10.17
CA VAL A 440 -2.58 -2.54 9.04
C VAL A 440 -3.72 -1.54 9.26
N ASP A 441 -4.24 -1.42 10.47
CA ASP A 441 -5.28 -0.46 10.84
C ASP A 441 -4.79 0.98 10.60
N LEU A 442 -3.58 1.31 11.05
CA LEU A 442 -2.96 2.60 10.76
C LEU A 442 -2.79 2.81 9.25
N ALA A 443 -2.34 1.78 8.52
CA ALA A 443 -2.18 1.82 7.07
C ALA A 443 -3.51 2.09 6.36
N ASP A 444 -4.61 1.50 6.82
CA ASP A 444 -5.95 1.70 6.25
C ASP A 444 -6.45 3.14 6.45
N GLY A 445 -6.08 3.77 7.56
CA GLY A 445 -6.29 5.20 7.78
C GLY A 445 -5.54 6.09 6.77
N TYR A 446 -4.30 5.75 6.40
CA TYR A 446 -3.55 6.45 5.34
C TYR A 446 -4.12 6.15 3.95
N LEU A 447 -4.51 4.89 3.68
CA LEU A 447 -5.12 4.46 2.43
C LEU A 447 -6.44 5.21 2.17
N ALA A 448 -7.28 5.37 3.18
CA ALA A 448 -8.51 6.15 3.09
C ALA A 448 -8.27 7.63 2.77
N GLY A 449 -7.10 8.16 3.13
CA GLY A 449 -6.63 9.51 2.80
C GLY A 449 -5.84 9.62 1.50
N TYR A 450 -5.78 8.58 0.66
CA TYR A 450 -4.99 8.51 -0.58
C TYR A 450 -3.46 8.62 -0.38
N HIS A 451 -2.96 8.34 0.83
CA HIS A 451 -1.53 8.29 1.15
C HIS A 451 -0.98 6.87 0.93
N ILE A 452 -0.93 6.44 -0.35
CA ILE A 452 -0.67 5.04 -0.71
C ILE A 452 0.76 4.59 -0.38
N ASN A 453 1.75 5.46 -0.53
CA ASN A 453 3.14 5.12 -0.22
C ASN A 453 3.31 4.89 1.29
N GLU A 454 2.70 5.75 2.11
CA GLU A 454 2.69 5.65 3.57
C GLU A 454 1.94 4.39 4.03
N ALA A 455 0.77 4.12 3.44
CA ALA A 455 0.00 2.92 3.73
C ALA A 455 0.77 1.63 3.38
N MET A 456 1.39 1.58 2.20
CA MET A 456 2.17 0.42 1.77
C MET A 456 3.41 0.20 2.65
N LEU A 457 4.07 1.27 3.09
CA LEU A 457 5.19 1.17 4.03
C LEU A 457 4.74 0.53 5.36
N LEU A 458 3.60 0.93 5.90
CA LEU A 458 3.04 0.35 7.13
C LEU A 458 2.62 -1.11 6.95
N ILE A 459 2.06 -1.48 5.80
CA ILE A 459 1.75 -2.88 5.45
C ILE A 459 3.02 -3.73 5.36
N GLU A 460 4.09 -3.19 4.77
CA GLU A 460 5.39 -3.88 4.68
C GLU A 460 6.02 -4.08 6.06
N ILE A 461 5.90 -3.10 6.96
CA ILE A 461 6.31 -3.27 8.36
C ILE A 461 5.53 -4.40 9.01
N ALA A 462 4.20 -4.40 8.89
CA ALA A 462 3.33 -5.44 9.44
C ALA A 462 3.67 -6.85 8.94
N ALA A 463 3.92 -6.98 7.63
CA ALA A 463 4.32 -8.23 7.00
C ALA A 463 5.73 -8.70 7.41
N SER A 464 6.61 -7.75 7.79
CA SER A 464 7.98 -8.03 8.19
C SER A 464 8.15 -8.40 9.67
N LEU A 465 7.09 -8.32 10.48
CA LEU A 465 7.16 -8.65 11.91
C LEU A 465 7.51 -10.13 12.13
N PRO A 466 8.31 -10.47 13.15
CA PRO A 466 8.76 -11.84 13.41
C PRO A 466 7.73 -12.67 14.21
N VAL A 467 6.45 -12.61 13.85
CA VAL A 467 5.37 -13.39 14.46
C VAL A 467 4.79 -14.37 13.44
N ASN A 468 4.50 -15.62 13.82
CA ASN A 468 4.07 -16.64 12.86
C ASN A 468 2.84 -16.22 12.03
N GLY A 469 1.91 -15.46 12.62
CA GLY A 469 0.72 -14.95 11.93
C GLY A 469 0.99 -13.85 10.89
N SER A 470 2.13 -13.14 10.94
CA SER A 470 2.43 -12.08 9.96
C SER A 470 2.72 -12.66 8.57
N ARG A 471 3.24 -13.89 8.49
CA ARG A 471 3.65 -14.54 7.23
C ARG A 471 2.52 -15.30 6.54
N SER A 472 1.55 -15.80 7.30
CA SER A 472 0.37 -16.50 6.77
C SER A 472 -0.70 -16.64 7.86
N GLY A 473 -1.99 -16.48 7.52
CA GLY A 473 -3.11 -16.74 8.43
C GLY A 473 -3.64 -15.52 9.17
N TYR A 474 -3.04 -14.35 8.98
CA TYR A 474 -3.64 -13.08 9.37
C TYR A 474 -4.46 -12.51 8.20
N GLU A 475 -5.78 -12.60 8.30
CA GLU A 475 -6.72 -12.31 7.21
C GLU A 475 -6.48 -10.93 6.58
N ALA A 476 -6.28 -9.87 7.37
CA ALA A 476 -6.14 -8.54 6.79
C ALA A 476 -4.85 -8.42 5.94
N LEU A 477 -3.73 -9.04 6.36
CA LEU A 477 -2.52 -9.08 5.54
C LEU A 477 -2.70 -9.97 4.31
N ASP A 478 -3.42 -11.09 4.43
CA ASP A 478 -3.71 -11.96 3.30
C ASP A 478 -4.61 -11.27 2.26
N GLN A 479 -5.58 -10.46 2.71
CA GLN A 479 -6.35 -9.56 1.84
C GLN A 479 -5.45 -8.52 1.16
N LYS A 480 -4.49 -7.91 1.87
CA LYS A 480 -3.53 -6.98 1.25
C LYS A 480 -2.64 -7.69 0.22
N ARG A 481 -2.13 -8.89 0.52
CA ARG A 481 -1.37 -9.71 -0.44
C ARG A 481 -2.21 -10.04 -1.68
N ALA A 482 -3.46 -10.45 -1.50
CA ALA A 482 -4.38 -10.77 -2.59
C ALA A 482 -4.64 -9.54 -3.47
N LEU A 483 -4.87 -8.37 -2.85
CA LEU A 483 -5.01 -7.11 -3.57
C LEU A 483 -3.75 -6.78 -4.38
N THR A 484 -2.56 -6.88 -3.77
CA THR A 484 -1.29 -6.62 -4.45
C THR A 484 -1.07 -7.56 -5.63
N ARG A 485 -1.36 -8.86 -5.48
CA ARG A 485 -1.32 -9.83 -6.60
C ARG A 485 -2.30 -9.46 -7.70
N ARG A 486 -3.51 -9.04 -7.34
CA ARG A 486 -4.53 -8.61 -8.30
C ARG A 486 -4.07 -7.38 -9.08
N ILE A 487 -3.49 -6.37 -8.42
CA ILE A 487 -2.93 -5.21 -9.14
C ILE A 487 -1.85 -5.65 -10.13
N LYS A 488 -0.97 -6.59 -9.75
CA LYS A 488 0.05 -7.12 -10.68
C LYS A 488 -0.55 -7.84 -11.88
N ALA A 489 -1.60 -8.64 -11.65
CA ALA A 489 -2.28 -9.40 -12.69
C ALA A 489 -3.12 -8.51 -13.63
N ASP A 490 -3.87 -7.56 -13.07
CA ASP A 490 -4.80 -6.69 -13.80
C ASP A 490 -4.05 -5.56 -14.56
N PHE A 491 -2.84 -5.19 -14.10
CA PHE A 491 -2.03 -4.12 -14.69
C PHE A 491 -0.59 -4.58 -15.01
N PRO A 492 -0.43 -5.60 -15.89
CA PRO A 492 0.85 -6.24 -16.15
C PRO A 492 1.88 -5.31 -16.82
N GLN A 493 1.45 -4.19 -17.40
CA GLN A 493 2.35 -3.23 -18.02
C GLN A 493 3.35 -2.59 -17.06
N PHE A 494 3.10 -2.61 -15.74
CA PHE A 494 3.99 -2.03 -14.72
C PHE A 494 5.01 -3.02 -14.14
N PHE A 495 4.92 -4.30 -14.51
CA PHE A 495 5.71 -5.37 -13.91
C PHE A 495 6.44 -6.19 -14.96
N LEU A 496 7.52 -6.85 -14.53
CA LEU A 496 8.19 -7.86 -15.32
C LEU A 496 7.47 -9.19 -15.05
N ASN A 497 6.93 -9.82 -16.11
CA ASN A 497 6.23 -11.11 -16.06
C ASN A 497 7.06 -12.20 -16.71
#